data_AF-A0A3B9VPE7-F1
#
_entry.id   AF-A0A3B9VPE7-F1
#
_cell.length_a   1.000
_cell.length_b   1.000
_cell.length_c   1.000
_cell.angle_alpha   90.00
_cell.angle_beta   90.00
_cell.angle_gamma   90.00
#
_symmetry.space_group_name_H-M   'P 1'
#
loop_
_entity.id
_entity.type
_entity.pdbx_description
1 polymer ?
#
loop_
_entity_poly.entity_id
_entity_poly.type
_entity_poly.pdbx_seq_one_letter_code
_entity_poly.pdbx_strand_id
1 'polypeptide(L)'
;MGHYIANLRDIEFCLFDLLDRESILGKGIYADLDRATAMGMLEEVKRLCEVDLAESFIEGDRKGTDFDKATGDVKVPASFKKSYRAYVDGGWGMVDVPAELGGTEIPPSLRWAIAEMVLGSNPAVHIYASGFAFAQVAHVLGDERQKKLAKIMVEKEWGATMMLTEPDAGSDVGAGRSKAVKQADGTWHITGTKRFITSGDADLFENIVHFVLARPEGAGPGTKGLSLFLIPKFIFDFETGALGKRNGVYVTNVEHKMGLNVSSTCEMNLGENEPAVGYLLGEVHNGIAQMFKIIEFARMMVGTKAISTLSAGYQQALAYA
;
A
#
# COMPACT_ATOMS: atom_id res chain seq x y z
N MET A 1 -22.41 -17.58 8.80
CA MET A 1 -21.94 -16.20 9.04
C MET A 1 -20.47 -16.29 9.38
N GLY A 2 -19.61 -15.50 8.72
CA GLY A 2 -18.17 -15.44 9.00
C GLY A 2 -17.86 -14.63 10.25
N HIS A 3 -16.58 -14.36 10.50
CA HIS A 3 -16.13 -13.56 11.65
C HIS A 3 -16.45 -12.05 11.51
N TYR A 4 -16.75 -11.57 10.30
CA TYR A 4 -16.99 -10.17 10.01
C TYR A 4 -18.47 -9.90 9.76
N ILE A 5 -18.99 -8.83 10.36
CA ILE A 5 -20.34 -8.31 10.18
C ILE A 5 -20.20 -6.80 9.98
N ALA A 6 -20.57 -6.30 8.80
CA ALA A 6 -20.45 -4.87 8.50
C ALA A 6 -21.61 -4.08 9.12
N ASN A 7 -21.32 -2.91 9.69
CA ASN A 7 -22.35 -1.97 10.16
C ASN A 7 -22.71 -0.94 9.07
N LEU A 8 -23.21 -1.43 7.93
CA LEU A 8 -23.51 -0.58 6.79
C LEU A 8 -24.54 0.51 7.11
N ARG A 9 -25.48 0.24 8.04
CA ARG A 9 -26.48 1.23 8.42
C ARG A 9 -25.86 2.46 9.10
N ASP A 10 -24.86 2.26 9.94
CA ASP A 10 -24.17 3.36 10.61
C ASP A 10 -23.29 4.15 9.63
N ILE A 11 -22.64 3.46 8.69
CA ILE A 11 -21.92 4.08 7.57
C ILE A 11 -22.86 4.97 6.75
N GLU A 12 -24.02 4.45 6.35
CA GLU A 12 -25.03 5.20 5.59
C GLU A 12 -25.51 6.44 6.35
N PHE A 13 -25.87 6.26 7.63
CA PHE A 13 -26.28 7.36 8.50
C PHE A 13 -25.20 8.43 8.60
N CYS A 14 -23.94 8.04 8.86
CA CYS A 14 -22.84 8.98 8.96
C CYS A 14 -22.62 9.76 7.65
N LEU A 15 -22.63 9.07 6.51
CA LEU A 15 -22.40 9.70 5.22
C LEU A 15 -23.53 10.66 4.83
N PHE A 16 -24.78 10.24 4.92
CA PHE A 16 -25.89 10.96 4.31
C PHE A 16 -26.73 11.76 5.31
N ASP A 17 -27.02 11.19 6.48
CA ASP A 17 -27.90 11.83 7.46
C ASP A 17 -27.11 12.82 8.35
N LEU A 18 -25.85 12.51 8.69
CA LEU A 18 -25.01 13.35 9.56
C LEU A 18 -24.11 14.32 8.78
N LEU A 19 -23.37 13.81 7.79
CA LEU A 19 -22.35 14.60 7.08
C LEU A 19 -22.86 15.23 5.77
N ASP A 20 -24.10 14.96 5.38
CA ASP A 20 -24.71 15.48 4.15
C ASP A 20 -23.79 15.32 2.92
N ARG A 21 -23.20 14.12 2.75
CA ARG A 21 -22.35 13.83 1.59
C ARG A 21 -23.13 13.79 0.29
N GLU A 22 -24.45 13.56 0.34
CA GLU A 22 -25.32 13.61 -0.84
C GLU A 22 -25.26 14.98 -1.52
N SER A 23 -25.09 16.07 -0.77
CA SER A 23 -25.00 17.43 -1.33
C SER A 23 -23.88 17.63 -2.36
N ILE A 24 -22.82 16.82 -2.35
CA ILE A 24 -21.68 16.90 -3.28
C ILE A 24 -21.73 15.83 -4.39
N LEU A 25 -22.59 14.82 -4.25
CA LEU A 25 -22.78 13.77 -5.25
C LEU A 25 -23.53 14.31 -6.49
N GLY A 26 -23.19 13.80 -7.67
CA GLY A 26 -23.73 14.25 -8.95
C GLY A 26 -23.28 15.66 -9.36
N LYS A 27 -22.20 16.19 -8.75
CA LYS A 27 -21.71 17.56 -8.96
C LYS A 27 -20.19 17.61 -9.10
N GLY A 28 -19.71 18.59 -9.87
CA GLY A 28 -18.29 18.88 -10.02
C GLY A 28 -17.50 17.65 -10.49
N ILE A 29 -16.42 17.33 -9.77
CA ILE A 29 -15.60 16.14 -10.06
C ILE A 29 -16.31 14.81 -9.74
N TYR A 30 -17.43 14.84 -9.01
CA TYR A 30 -18.24 13.65 -8.68
C TYR A 30 -19.53 13.58 -9.51
N ALA A 31 -19.51 14.13 -10.73
CA ALA A 31 -20.70 14.21 -11.59
C ALA A 31 -21.33 12.83 -11.90
N ASP A 32 -20.49 11.79 -12.00
CA ASP A 32 -20.91 10.43 -12.35
C ASP A 32 -21.27 9.56 -11.13
N LEU A 33 -21.26 10.14 -9.93
CA LEU A 33 -21.53 9.42 -8.68
C LEU A 33 -22.74 10.03 -7.97
N ASP A 34 -23.88 9.35 -8.01
CA ASP A 34 -25.07 9.69 -7.22
C ASP A 34 -25.19 8.85 -5.95
N ARG A 35 -26.19 9.15 -5.09
CA ARG A 35 -26.41 8.42 -3.83
C ARG A 35 -26.71 6.93 -4.07
N ALA A 36 -27.48 6.61 -5.11
CA ALA A 36 -27.85 5.22 -5.41
C ALA A 36 -26.61 4.40 -5.80
N THR A 37 -25.72 4.97 -6.60
CA THR A 37 -24.44 4.38 -6.98
C THR A 37 -23.53 4.23 -5.78
N ALA A 38 -23.41 5.27 -4.94
CA ALA A 38 -22.62 5.21 -3.71
C ALA A 38 -23.10 4.09 -2.76
N MET A 39 -24.42 3.95 -2.58
CA MET A 39 -24.98 2.86 -1.78
C MET A 39 -24.76 1.49 -2.41
N GLY A 40 -24.94 1.36 -3.74
CA GLY A 40 -24.65 0.11 -4.44
C GLY A 40 -23.19 -0.34 -4.29
N MET A 41 -22.24 0.61 -4.32
CA MET A 41 -20.83 0.31 -4.05
C MET A 41 -20.63 -0.21 -2.61
N LEU A 42 -21.23 0.44 -1.61
CA LEU A 42 -21.11 0.03 -0.22
C LEU A 42 -21.75 -1.35 0.04
N GLU A 43 -22.91 -1.63 -0.56
CA GLU A 43 -23.59 -2.92 -0.47
C GLU A 43 -22.77 -4.06 -1.09
N GLU A 44 -22.18 -3.83 -2.26
CA GLU A 44 -21.35 -4.85 -2.91
C GLU A 44 -20.05 -5.10 -2.14
N VAL A 45 -19.38 -4.04 -1.64
CA VAL A 45 -18.20 -4.19 -0.78
C VAL A 45 -18.56 -4.93 0.50
N LYS A 46 -19.72 -4.64 1.11
CA LYS A 46 -20.21 -5.38 2.27
C LYS A 46 -20.29 -6.88 1.97
N ARG A 47 -20.94 -7.26 0.86
CA ARG A 47 -21.07 -8.66 0.44
C ARG A 47 -19.69 -9.30 0.26
N LEU A 48 -18.80 -8.63 -0.47
CA LEU A 48 -17.43 -9.08 -0.72
C LEU A 48 -16.66 -9.27 0.61
N CYS A 49 -16.79 -8.34 1.55
CA CYS A 49 -16.09 -8.37 2.84
C CYS A 49 -16.57 -9.52 3.73
N GLU A 50 -17.89 -9.75 3.82
CA GLU A 50 -18.46 -10.79 4.69
C GLU A 50 -18.32 -12.21 4.14
N VAL A 51 -18.11 -12.35 2.82
CA VAL A 51 -18.01 -13.64 2.13
C VAL A 51 -16.57 -13.92 1.73
N ASP A 52 -16.05 -13.21 0.73
CA ASP A 52 -14.82 -13.57 0.02
C ASP A 52 -13.55 -13.16 0.78
N LEU A 53 -13.54 -11.99 1.41
CA LEU A 53 -12.34 -11.46 2.09
C LEU A 53 -12.17 -12.04 3.50
N ALA A 54 -13.28 -12.18 4.23
CA ALA A 54 -13.29 -12.81 5.56
C ALA A 54 -12.93 -14.30 5.53
N GLU A 55 -13.12 -14.99 4.40
CA GLU A 55 -12.85 -16.43 4.25
C GLU A 55 -11.42 -16.80 4.65
N SER A 56 -10.43 -15.99 4.26
CA SER A 56 -9.01 -16.27 4.53
C SER A 56 -8.47 -15.68 5.83
N PHE A 57 -9.28 -14.98 6.63
CA PHE A 57 -8.80 -14.27 7.82
C PHE A 57 -8.12 -15.19 8.84
N ILE A 58 -8.79 -16.30 9.21
CA ILE A 58 -8.25 -17.27 10.18
C ILE A 58 -7.05 -18.01 9.58
N GLU A 59 -7.17 -18.50 8.35
CA GLU A 59 -6.08 -19.28 7.73
C GLU A 59 -4.82 -18.43 7.53
N GLY A 60 -4.98 -17.17 7.12
CA GLY A 60 -3.88 -16.22 6.96
C GLY A 60 -3.13 -15.99 8.27
N ASP A 61 -3.83 -15.90 9.40
CA ASP A 61 -3.19 -15.78 10.72
C ASP A 61 -2.45 -17.06 11.15
N ARG A 62 -3.08 -18.24 10.93
CA ARG A 62 -2.54 -19.54 11.34
C ARG A 62 -1.31 -19.96 10.53
N LYS A 63 -1.30 -19.68 9.23
CA LYS A 63 -0.20 -20.04 8.33
C LYS A 63 0.87 -18.96 8.22
N GLY A 64 0.48 -17.67 8.31
CA GLY A 64 1.39 -16.56 8.08
C GLY A 64 1.96 -16.54 6.67
N THR A 65 3.20 -16.11 6.52
CA THR A 65 3.94 -16.07 5.25
C THR A 65 5.07 -17.09 5.24
N ASP A 66 5.34 -17.68 4.08
CA ASP A 66 6.48 -18.57 3.85
C ASP A 66 7.64 -17.79 3.26
N PHE A 67 8.83 -17.85 3.88
CA PHE A 67 10.01 -17.09 3.48
C PHE A 67 11.13 -18.02 3.01
N ASP A 68 11.50 -17.90 1.73
CA ASP A 68 12.65 -18.60 1.17
C ASP A 68 13.93 -17.80 1.41
N LYS A 69 14.72 -18.22 2.38
CA LYS A 69 16.01 -17.58 2.72
C LYS A 69 17.03 -17.62 1.60
N ALA A 70 16.94 -18.57 0.67
CA ALA A 70 17.90 -18.70 -0.42
C ALA A 70 17.64 -17.70 -1.54
N THR A 71 16.38 -17.38 -1.81
CA THR A 71 15.99 -16.44 -2.88
C THR A 71 15.62 -15.04 -2.38
N GLY A 72 15.24 -14.94 -1.10
CA GLY A 72 14.66 -13.73 -0.54
C GLY A 72 13.18 -13.54 -0.90
N ASP A 73 12.52 -14.56 -1.45
CA ASP A 73 11.11 -14.47 -1.83
C ASP A 73 10.18 -14.81 -0.66
N VAL A 74 9.03 -14.15 -0.63
CA VAL A 74 7.97 -14.39 0.36
C VAL A 74 6.69 -14.80 -0.34
N LYS A 75 6.06 -15.86 0.17
CA LYS A 75 4.78 -16.37 -0.34
C LYS A 75 3.68 -16.23 0.69
N VAL A 76 2.49 -15.89 0.22
CA VAL A 76 1.27 -15.85 1.05
C VAL A 76 0.41 -17.10 0.83
N PRO A 77 -0.45 -17.51 1.79
CA PRO A 77 -1.30 -18.68 1.65
C PRO A 77 -2.24 -18.58 0.45
N ALA A 78 -2.53 -19.70 -0.21
CA ALA A 78 -3.40 -19.73 -1.39
C ALA A 78 -4.82 -19.18 -1.11
N SER A 79 -5.34 -19.42 0.09
CA SER A 79 -6.62 -18.85 0.56
C SER A 79 -6.57 -17.31 0.59
N PHE A 80 -5.48 -16.73 1.09
CA PHE A 80 -5.29 -15.28 1.10
C PHE A 80 -5.18 -14.70 -0.31
N LYS A 81 -4.48 -15.39 -1.22
CA LYS A 81 -4.41 -14.97 -2.64
C LYS A 81 -5.80 -14.90 -3.28
N LYS A 82 -6.68 -15.85 -2.97
CA LYS A 82 -8.07 -15.85 -3.46
C LYS A 82 -8.82 -14.62 -2.96
N SER A 83 -8.74 -14.29 -1.66
CA SER A 83 -9.34 -13.08 -1.10
C SER A 83 -8.74 -11.79 -1.69
N TYR A 84 -7.42 -11.73 -1.88
CA TYR A 84 -6.76 -10.60 -2.53
C TYR A 84 -7.24 -10.42 -3.98
N ARG A 85 -7.33 -11.51 -4.75
CA ARG A 85 -7.84 -11.47 -6.13
C ARG A 85 -9.30 -11.07 -6.20
N ALA A 86 -10.16 -11.55 -5.30
CA ALA A 86 -11.54 -11.10 -5.23
C ALA A 86 -11.67 -9.57 -5.03
N TYR A 87 -10.75 -8.96 -4.27
CA TYR A 87 -10.69 -7.50 -4.11
C TYR A 87 -10.21 -6.79 -5.37
N VAL A 88 -9.09 -7.24 -5.96
CA VAL A 88 -8.48 -6.58 -7.13
C VAL A 88 -9.31 -6.77 -8.39
N ASP A 89 -9.75 -8.00 -8.67
CA ASP A 89 -10.56 -8.34 -9.85
C ASP A 89 -11.95 -7.66 -9.79
N GLY A 90 -12.43 -7.34 -8.58
CA GLY A 90 -13.62 -6.52 -8.36
C GLY A 90 -13.41 -5.02 -8.60
N GLY A 91 -12.18 -4.59 -8.95
CA GLY A 91 -11.84 -3.19 -9.24
C GLY A 91 -11.66 -2.31 -8.00
N TRP A 92 -11.70 -2.88 -6.78
CA TRP A 92 -11.72 -2.09 -5.55
C TRP A 92 -10.40 -1.40 -5.22
N GLY A 93 -9.28 -1.80 -5.83
CA GLY A 93 -8.04 -1.03 -5.78
C GLY A 93 -8.14 0.33 -6.50
N MET A 94 -8.99 0.43 -7.52
CA MET A 94 -9.11 1.62 -8.37
C MET A 94 -9.78 2.82 -7.68
N VAL A 95 -10.41 2.61 -6.51
CA VAL A 95 -10.99 3.70 -5.70
C VAL A 95 -9.91 4.57 -5.05
N ASP A 96 -8.68 4.07 -4.93
CA ASP A 96 -7.52 4.83 -4.45
C ASP A 96 -6.69 5.45 -5.58
N VAL A 97 -7.07 5.22 -6.84
CA VAL A 97 -6.33 5.67 -8.02
C VAL A 97 -6.93 7.00 -8.53
N PRO A 98 -6.11 7.99 -8.94
CA PRO A 98 -6.59 9.20 -9.62
C PRO A 98 -7.31 8.88 -10.94
N ALA A 99 -8.32 9.66 -11.32
CA ALA A 99 -9.05 9.42 -12.57
C ALA A 99 -8.17 9.56 -13.82
N GLU A 100 -7.12 10.38 -13.78
CA GLU A 100 -6.14 10.48 -14.88
C GLU A 100 -5.37 9.18 -15.14
N LEU A 101 -5.38 8.26 -14.18
CA LEU A 101 -4.81 6.92 -14.28
C LEU A 101 -5.88 5.82 -14.45
N GLY A 102 -7.13 6.19 -14.75
CA GLY A 102 -8.25 5.26 -14.89
C GLY A 102 -8.94 4.87 -13.58
N GLY A 103 -8.64 5.57 -12.50
CA GLY A 103 -9.33 5.41 -11.22
C GLY A 103 -10.73 6.02 -11.20
N THR A 104 -11.41 5.88 -10.07
CA THR A 104 -12.77 6.39 -9.87
C THR A 104 -12.74 7.70 -9.07
N GLU A 105 -13.33 8.78 -9.61
CA GLU A 105 -13.53 10.01 -8.83
C GLU A 105 -14.54 9.75 -7.70
N ILE A 106 -14.03 9.65 -6.47
CA ILE A 106 -14.82 9.29 -5.31
C ILE A 106 -14.49 10.21 -4.12
N PRO A 107 -15.49 10.70 -3.36
CA PRO A 107 -15.23 11.50 -2.17
C PRO A 107 -14.42 10.69 -1.13
N PRO A 108 -13.40 11.29 -0.47
CA PRO A 108 -12.61 10.58 0.52
C PRO A 108 -13.43 9.94 1.65
N SER A 109 -14.57 10.54 2.03
CA SER A 109 -15.48 9.97 3.02
C SER A 109 -16.07 8.62 2.57
N LEU A 110 -16.48 8.50 1.31
CA LEU A 110 -17.01 7.26 0.76
C LEU A 110 -15.89 6.23 0.54
N ARG A 111 -14.73 6.69 0.04
CA ARG A 111 -13.53 5.85 -0.12
C ARG A 111 -13.10 5.20 1.20
N TRP A 112 -13.03 5.98 2.29
CA TRP A 112 -12.67 5.43 3.61
C TRP A 112 -13.78 4.57 4.24
N ALA A 113 -15.05 4.81 3.91
CA ALA A 113 -16.14 3.92 4.32
C ALA A 113 -16.05 2.53 3.65
N ILE A 114 -15.65 2.49 2.37
CA ILE A 114 -15.31 1.24 1.67
C ILE A 114 -14.11 0.56 2.34
N ALA A 115 -13.03 1.32 2.56
CA ALA A 115 -11.83 0.80 3.22
C ALA A 115 -12.11 0.27 4.63
N GLU A 116 -13.02 0.88 5.38
CA GLU A 116 -13.42 0.43 6.70
C GLU A 116 -13.89 -1.04 6.69
N MET A 117 -14.70 -1.42 5.71
CA MET A 117 -15.22 -2.77 5.61
C MET A 117 -14.12 -3.78 5.27
N VAL A 118 -13.27 -3.44 4.30
CA VAL A 118 -12.14 -4.29 3.89
C VAL A 118 -11.16 -4.48 5.05
N LEU A 119 -10.87 -3.41 5.80
CA LEU A 119 -9.97 -3.44 6.94
C LEU A 119 -10.54 -4.22 8.13
N GLY A 120 -11.87 -4.25 8.27
CA GLY A 120 -12.57 -5.04 9.29
C GLY A 120 -12.63 -6.53 8.94
N SER A 121 -12.84 -6.88 7.67
CA SER A 121 -12.88 -8.27 7.23
C SER A 121 -11.49 -8.88 7.13
N ASN A 122 -10.55 -8.21 6.50
CA ASN A 122 -9.19 -8.71 6.33
C ASN A 122 -8.20 -7.57 6.02
N PRO A 123 -7.58 -6.95 7.04
CA PRO A 123 -6.80 -5.74 6.85
C PRO A 123 -5.56 -5.91 5.98
N ALA A 124 -5.01 -7.13 5.90
CA ALA A 124 -3.86 -7.38 5.06
C ALA A 124 -4.18 -7.25 3.56
N VAL A 125 -5.44 -7.48 3.14
CA VAL A 125 -5.86 -7.32 1.73
C VAL A 125 -5.67 -5.86 1.28
N HIS A 126 -6.19 -4.91 2.07
CA HIS A 126 -6.03 -3.48 1.79
C HIS A 126 -4.55 -3.03 1.87
N ILE A 127 -3.78 -3.61 2.79
CA ILE A 127 -2.35 -3.30 2.93
C ILE A 127 -1.59 -3.73 1.67
N TYR A 128 -1.76 -4.97 1.20
CA TYR A 128 -1.11 -5.42 -0.03
C TYR A 128 -1.59 -4.68 -1.28
N ALA A 129 -2.85 -4.25 -1.32
CA ALA A 129 -3.39 -3.43 -2.41
C ALA A 129 -2.91 -1.96 -2.41
N SER A 130 -2.10 -1.53 -1.44
CA SER A 130 -1.66 -0.12 -1.34
C SER A 130 -0.80 0.35 -2.51
N GLY A 131 -0.36 -0.55 -3.41
CA GLY A 131 0.28 -0.21 -4.68
C GLY A 131 -0.53 0.79 -5.52
N PHE A 132 -1.85 0.63 -5.56
CA PHE A 132 -2.77 1.54 -6.24
C PHE A 132 -2.69 2.97 -5.68
N ALA A 133 -2.78 3.12 -4.36
CA ALA A 133 -2.66 4.43 -3.69
C ALA A 133 -1.26 5.05 -3.87
N PHE A 134 -0.20 4.24 -3.87
CA PHE A 134 1.17 4.73 -3.98
C PHE A 134 1.51 5.21 -5.40
N ALA A 135 0.85 4.67 -6.42
CA ALA A 135 0.97 5.16 -7.79
C ALA A 135 0.59 6.65 -7.89
N GLN A 136 -0.39 7.11 -7.10
CA GLN A 136 -0.75 8.54 -7.02
C GLN A 136 0.45 9.41 -6.63
N VAL A 137 1.30 8.95 -5.70
CA VAL A 137 2.46 9.73 -5.24
C VAL A 137 3.48 9.89 -6.36
N ALA A 138 3.76 8.82 -7.10
CA ALA A 138 4.61 8.88 -8.29
C ALA A 138 4.00 9.75 -9.40
N HIS A 139 2.68 9.74 -9.55
CA HIS A 139 1.98 10.56 -10.53
C HIS A 139 2.02 12.06 -10.22
N VAL A 140 1.74 12.42 -8.97
CA VAL A 140 1.60 13.83 -8.55
C VAL A 140 2.95 14.49 -8.33
N LEU A 141 3.93 13.76 -7.80
CA LEU A 141 5.24 14.32 -7.41
C LEU A 141 6.37 13.93 -8.35
N GLY A 142 6.15 12.98 -9.25
CA GLY A 142 7.17 12.49 -10.16
C GLY A 142 7.35 13.35 -11.41
N ASP A 143 8.47 13.11 -12.09
CA ASP A 143 8.71 13.63 -13.44
C ASP A 143 7.87 12.87 -14.49
N GLU A 144 8.01 13.23 -15.77
CA GLU A 144 7.24 12.60 -16.84
C GLU A 144 7.49 11.08 -16.97
N ARG A 145 8.70 10.60 -16.65
CA ARG A 145 9.00 9.16 -16.65
C ARG A 145 8.30 8.45 -15.48
N GLN A 146 8.26 9.10 -14.32
CA GLN A 146 7.63 8.56 -13.12
C GLN A 146 6.10 8.61 -13.18
N LYS A 147 5.52 9.54 -13.95
CA LYS A 147 4.09 9.51 -14.30
C LYS A 147 3.75 8.31 -15.19
N LYS A 148 4.61 7.96 -16.15
CA LYS A 148 4.46 6.71 -16.92
C LYS A 148 4.58 5.47 -16.03
N LEU A 149 5.55 5.47 -15.11
CA LEU A 149 5.66 4.42 -14.08
C LEU A 149 4.38 4.30 -13.25
N ALA A 150 3.81 5.40 -12.78
CA ALA A 150 2.56 5.37 -12.01
C ALA A 150 1.42 4.70 -12.80
N LYS A 151 1.30 5.01 -14.10
CA LYS A 151 0.34 4.35 -14.99
C LYS A 151 0.61 2.84 -15.10
N ILE A 152 1.87 2.44 -15.31
CA ILE A 152 2.26 1.03 -15.37
C ILE A 152 1.94 0.31 -14.04
N MET A 153 2.24 0.93 -12.89
CA MET A 153 1.92 0.35 -11.57
C MET A 153 0.45 0.02 -11.43
N VAL A 154 -0.43 0.90 -11.90
CA VAL A 154 -1.89 0.69 -11.88
C VAL A 154 -2.29 -0.41 -12.87
N GLU A 155 -1.89 -0.28 -14.14
CA GLU A 155 -2.29 -1.22 -15.21
C GLU A 155 -1.78 -2.65 -14.99
N LYS A 156 -0.64 -2.81 -14.33
CA LYS A 156 0.01 -4.09 -14.02
C LYS A 156 -0.21 -4.53 -12.58
N GLU A 157 -0.96 -3.77 -11.80
CA GLU A 157 -1.28 -4.06 -10.39
C GLU A 157 -0.02 -4.29 -9.53
N TRP A 158 1.03 -3.49 -9.75
CA TRP A 158 2.28 -3.65 -9.01
C TRP A 158 2.10 -3.30 -7.54
N GLY A 159 2.76 -4.08 -6.68
CA GLY A 159 2.81 -3.77 -5.26
C GLY A 159 3.64 -2.51 -4.98
N ALA A 160 3.49 -1.95 -3.78
CA ALA A 160 4.37 -0.88 -3.32
C ALA A 160 4.67 -1.00 -1.84
N THR A 161 5.79 -0.39 -1.43
CA THR A 161 6.20 -0.33 -0.03
C THR A 161 6.74 1.05 0.31
N MET A 162 6.66 1.44 1.58
CA MET A 162 7.36 2.60 2.10
C MET A 162 8.53 2.12 2.98
N MET A 163 9.75 2.53 2.65
CA MET A 163 10.94 2.15 3.40
C MET A 163 11.60 3.34 4.06
N LEU A 164 11.40 3.45 5.37
CA LEU A 164 11.92 4.53 6.19
C LEU A 164 12.82 3.95 7.28
N THR A 165 12.24 3.04 8.06
CA THR A 165 12.77 2.52 9.31
C THR A 165 14.05 1.71 9.11
N GLU A 166 15.01 1.95 9.99
CA GLU A 166 16.25 1.19 10.14
C GLU A 166 16.36 0.67 11.59
N PRO A 167 17.24 -0.30 11.89
CA PRO A 167 17.41 -0.79 13.27
C PRO A 167 17.62 0.31 14.31
N ASP A 168 18.38 1.36 13.95
CA ASP A 168 18.69 2.49 14.83
C ASP A 168 17.84 3.74 14.54
N ALA A 169 16.87 3.67 13.61
CA ALA A 169 16.07 4.83 13.17
C ALA A 169 14.59 4.42 12.96
N GLY A 170 13.83 4.44 14.05
CA GLY A 170 12.37 4.30 14.06
C GLY A 170 11.68 5.66 14.15
N SER A 171 11.35 6.10 15.37
CA SER A 171 10.74 7.41 15.63
C SER A 171 11.62 8.57 15.14
N ASP A 172 12.95 8.45 15.30
CA ASP A 172 13.91 9.39 14.73
C ASP A 172 14.32 8.96 13.31
N VAL A 173 13.43 9.18 12.35
CA VAL A 173 13.69 8.89 10.93
C VAL A 173 14.93 9.63 10.42
N GLY A 174 15.27 10.78 11.00
CA GLY A 174 16.41 11.60 10.59
C GLY A 174 17.76 10.95 10.84
N ALA A 175 17.83 9.97 11.74
CA ALA A 175 19.02 9.19 12.06
C ALA A 175 19.37 8.13 11.00
N GLY A 176 18.52 7.93 9.99
CA GLY A 176 18.73 6.96 8.92
C GLY A 176 20.09 7.11 8.22
N ARG A 177 20.74 5.97 7.99
CA ARG A 177 22.09 5.83 7.44
C ARG A 177 22.13 5.19 6.06
N SER A 178 21.01 4.68 5.52
CA SER A 178 20.95 4.25 4.12
C SER A 178 21.45 5.38 3.21
N LYS A 179 22.35 5.06 2.29
CA LYS A 179 23.05 6.02 1.42
C LYS A 179 22.54 5.93 -0.01
N ALA A 180 22.63 7.05 -0.73
CA ALA A 180 22.36 7.13 -2.15
C ALA A 180 23.55 7.75 -2.90
N VAL A 181 24.09 7.03 -3.88
CA VAL A 181 25.21 7.49 -4.71
C VAL A 181 24.71 7.72 -6.14
N LYS A 182 24.85 8.94 -6.64
CA LYS A 182 24.41 9.30 -8.00
C LYS A 182 25.29 8.64 -9.05
N GLN A 183 24.69 8.09 -10.09
CA GLN A 183 25.36 7.47 -11.22
C GLN A 183 25.41 8.43 -12.43
N ALA A 184 26.28 8.12 -13.38
CA ALA A 184 26.48 8.95 -14.58
C ALA A 184 25.25 8.99 -15.51
N ASP A 185 24.41 7.96 -15.48
CA ASP A 185 23.18 7.85 -16.27
C ASP A 185 21.97 8.55 -15.62
N GLY A 186 22.17 9.19 -14.45
CA GLY A 186 21.13 9.87 -13.69
C GLY A 186 20.43 9.00 -12.64
N THR A 187 20.65 7.68 -12.65
CA THR A 187 20.14 6.79 -11.60
C THR A 187 20.92 6.93 -10.30
N TRP A 188 20.46 6.26 -9.25
CA TRP A 188 21.10 6.23 -7.96
C TRP A 188 21.32 4.79 -7.51
N HIS A 189 22.48 4.51 -6.92
CA HIS A 189 22.72 3.27 -6.21
C HIS A 189 22.46 3.47 -4.73
N ILE A 190 21.54 2.68 -4.19
CA ILE A 190 21.13 2.75 -2.79
C ILE A 190 21.79 1.62 -2.01
N THR A 191 22.37 1.94 -0.86
CA THR A 191 22.99 0.94 0.02
C THR A 191 22.51 1.10 1.45
N GLY A 192 22.11 -0.02 2.07
CA GLY A 192 21.79 -0.07 3.49
C GLY A 192 20.75 -1.15 3.82
N THR A 193 20.35 -1.17 5.08
CA THR A 193 19.37 -2.12 5.62
C THR A 193 18.18 -1.37 6.17
N LYS A 194 16.98 -1.75 5.72
CA LYS A 194 15.70 -1.27 6.23
C LYS A 194 15.02 -2.37 7.02
N ARG A 195 14.22 -2.00 8.01
CA ARG A 195 13.57 -2.96 8.92
C ARG A 195 12.09 -2.66 9.08
N PHE A 196 11.30 -3.68 9.35
CA PHE A 196 9.85 -3.60 9.55
C PHE A 196 9.11 -3.08 8.31
N ILE A 197 9.56 -3.49 7.12
CA ILE A 197 8.95 -3.09 5.87
C ILE A 197 7.75 -3.99 5.60
N THR A 198 6.57 -3.42 5.77
CA THR A 198 5.30 -4.04 5.41
C THR A 198 5.25 -4.30 3.90
N SER A 199 4.79 -5.50 3.53
CA SER A 199 4.67 -5.93 2.14
C SER A 199 6.00 -5.92 1.39
N GLY A 200 7.12 -6.09 2.12
CA GLY A 200 8.48 -6.09 1.56
C GLY A 200 8.65 -7.05 0.40
N ASP A 201 7.98 -8.21 0.47
CA ASP A 201 7.77 -9.11 -0.67
C ASP A 201 6.46 -9.89 -0.53
N ALA A 202 5.88 -10.32 -1.66
CA ALA A 202 4.79 -11.28 -1.74
C ALA A 202 4.63 -11.78 -3.18
N ASP A 203 4.22 -13.04 -3.35
CA ASP A 203 3.87 -13.65 -4.64
C ASP A 203 2.44 -13.32 -5.11
N LEU A 204 2.05 -12.06 -4.93
CA LEU A 204 0.78 -11.47 -5.36
C LEU A 204 0.91 -10.64 -6.64
N PHE A 205 2.11 -10.10 -6.90
CA PHE A 205 2.37 -9.14 -7.97
C PHE A 205 3.59 -9.59 -8.77
N GLU A 206 3.66 -9.18 -10.03
CA GLU A 206 4.86 -9.43 -10.85
C GLU A 206 6.03 -8.51 -10.48
N ASN A 207 5.75 -7.33 -9.91
CA ASN A 207 6.76 -6.36 -9.45
C ASN A 207 6.28 -5.59 -8.22
N ILE A 208 7.22 -4.99 -7.50
CA ILE A 208 6.98 -4.13 -6.34
C ILE A 208 7.83 -2.88 -6.48
N VAL A 209 7.25 -1.69 -6.31
CA VAL A 209 7.99 -0.42 -6.29
C VAL A 209 8.20 0.01 -4.83
N HIS A 210 9.45 0.03 -4.40
CA HIS A 210 9.83 0.45 -3.06
C HIS A 210 10.11 1.96 -3.04
N PHE A 211 9.38 2.70 -2.21
CA PHE A 211 9.57 4.12 -1.96
C PHE A 211 10.54 4.27 -0.78
N VAL A 212 11.81 4.52 -1.06
CA VAL A 212 12.89 4.38 -0.08
C VAL A 212 13.48 5.74 0.29
N LEU A 213 13.50 6.03 1.60
CA LEU A 213 14.28 7.15 2.13
C LEU A 213 15.75 6.75 2.28
N ALA A 214 16.62 7.49 1.62
CA ALA A 214 18.07 7.39 1.76
C ALA A 214 18.72 8.77 1.71
N ARG A 215 19.93 8.89 2.24
CA ARG A 215 20.71 10.13 2.28
C ARG A 215 21.68 10.17 1.09
N PRO A 216 21.54 11.13 0.16
CA PRO A 216 22.56 11.37 -0.85
C PRO A 216 23.93 11.64 -0.23
N GLU A 217 25.00 11.17 -0.85
CA GLU A 217 26.37 11.50 -0.39
C GLU A 217 26.58 13.02 -0.34
N GLY A 218 27.14 13.49 0.78
CA GLY A 218 27.35 14.92 1.03
C GLY A 218 26.12 15.69 1.51
N ALA A 219 24.92 15.07 1.56
CA ALA A 219 23.75 15.73 2.13
C ALA A 219 23.88 15.92 3.65
N GLY A 220 23.25 16.98 4.17
CA GLY A 220 23.24 17.31 5.59
C GLY A 220 22.55 16.25 6.48
N PRO A 221 22.65 16.38 7.81
CA PRO A 221 22.05 15.43 8.75
C PRO A 221 20.52 15.60 8.88
N GLY A 222 19.89 14.68 9.62
CA GLY A 222 18.46 14.74 9.94
C GLY A 222 17.56 14.48 8.73
N THR A 223 16.26 14.65 8.93
CA THR A 223 15.24 14.36 7.90
C THR A 223 15.34 15.27 6.68
N LYS A 224 15.81 16.52 6.84
CA LYS A 224 16.02 17.47 5.73
C LYS A 224 17.10 17.01 4.74
N GLY A 225 18.00 16.12 5.15
CA GLY A 225 19.01 15.54 4.27
C GLY A 225 18.57 14.28 3.54
N LEU A 226 17.36 13.78 3.78
CA LEU A 226 16.86 12.57 3.14
C LEU A 226 16.19 12.89 1.80
N SER A 227 16.39 12.00 0.84
CA SER A 227 15.71 11.98 -0.46
C SER A 227 14.87 10.72 -0.60
N LEU A 228 13.84 10.78 -1.45
CA LEU A 228 12.95 9.65 -1.71
C LEU A 228 13.27 9.05 -3.08
N PHE A 229 13.49 7.75 -3.12
CA PHE A 229 13.85 7.02 -4.31
C PHE A 229 12.80 5.95 -4.64
N LEU A 230 12.48 5.79 -5.91
CA LEU A 230 11.67 4.69 -6.42
C LEU A 230 12.60 3.56 -6.83
N ILE A 231 12.52 2.42 -6.16
CA ILE A 231 13.38 1.25 -6.37
C ILE A 231 12.49 0.05 -6.69
N PRO A 232 12.41 -0.42 -7.95
CA PRO A 232 11.58 -1.58 -8.28
C PRO A 232 12.27 -2.89 -7.86
N LYS A 233 11.51 -3.95 -7.54
CA LYS A 233 12.01 -5.31 -7.29
C LYS A 233 12.72 -5.86 -8.53
N PHE A 234 12.12 -5.68 -9.70
CA PHE A 234 12.70 -6.00 -11.00
C PHE A 234 12.86 -4.71 -11.82
N ILE A 235 14.03 -4.54 -12.45
CA ILE A 235 14.21 -3.48 -13.45
C ILE A 235 13.18 -3.68 -14.55
N PHE A 236 12.65 -2.60 -15.11
CA PHE A 236 11.58 -2.64 -16.09
C PHE A 236 11.80 -1.59 -17.19
N ASP A 237 11.11 -1.77 -18.31
CA ASP A 237 11.07 -0.80 -19.39
C ASP A 237 9.99 0.26 -19.15
N PHE A 238 10.35 1.55 -19.17
CA PHE A 238 9.43 2.66 -18.86
C PHE A 238 8.33 2.90 -19.90
N GLU A 239 8.44 2.33 -21.10
CA GLU A 239 7.43 2.49 -22.15
C GLU A 239 6.40 1.35 -22.15
N THR A 240 6.83 0.14 -21.80
CA THR A 240 6.02 -1.09 -21.92
C THR A 240 5.69 -1.75 -20.58
N GLY A 241 6.45 -1.44 -19.52
CA GLY A 241 6.40 -2.14 -18.24
C GLY A 241 7.00 -3.54 -18.27
N ALA A 242 7.65 -3.95 -19.37
CA ALA A 242 8.26 -5.27 -19.47
C ALA A 242 9.37 -5.45 -18.42
N LEU A 243 9.29 -6.53 -17.65
CA LEU A 243 10.25 -6.83 -16.60
C LEU A 243 11.56 -7.38 -17.17
N GLY A 244 12.67 -6.88 -16.64
CA GLY A 244 14.03 -7.30 -16.92
C GLY A 244 14.65 -8.00 -15.71
N LYS A 245 15.95 -7.73 -15.49
CA LYS A 245 16.70 -8.38 -14.40
C LYS A 245 16.19 -7.99 -13.00
N ARG A 246 16.44 -8.87 -12.03
CA ARG A 246 16.26 -8.56 -10.60
C ARG A 246 17.10 -7.36 -10.22
N ASN A 247 16.54 -6.46 -9.42
CA ASN A 247 17.25 -5.32 -8.85
C ASN A 247 17.86 -5.69 -7.48
N GLY A 248 18.88 -4.96 -7.03
CA GLY A 248 19.66 -5.26 -5.82
C GLY A 248 18.97 -5.00 -4.47
N VAL A 249 17.66 -5.29 -4.35
CA VAL A 249 16.85 -5.09 -3.14
C VAL A 249 16.20 -6.41 -2.72
N TYR A 250 16.57 -6.96 -1.57
CA TYR A 250 16.18 -8.31 -1.15
C TYR A 250 15.59 -8.32 0.25
N VAL A 251 14.61 -9.19 0.49
CA VAL A 251 14.19 -9.55 1.85
C VAL A 251 15.27 -10.45 2.44
N THR A 252 15.76 -10.11 3.62
CA THR A 252 16.75 -10.91 4.37
C THR A 252 16.16 -11.61 5.58
N ASN A 253 15.02 -11.10 6.08
CA ASN A 253 14.29 -11.71 7.16
C ASN A 253 12.79 -11.35 7.08
N VAL A 254 11.95 -12.23 7.62
CA VAL A 254 10.53 -11.94 7.87
C VAL A 254 10.25 -12.10 9.37
N GLU A 255 9.69 -11.06 9.97
CA GLU A 255 9.47 -11.01 11.41
C GLU A 255 8.35 -11.96 11.86
N HIS A 256 8.59 -12.70 12.95
CA HIS A 256 7.55 -13.43 13.67
C HIS A 256 6.77 -12.47 14.57
N LYS A 257 5.48 -12.28 14.27
CA LYS A 257 4.64 -11.26 14.89
C LYS A 257 3.60 -11.87 15.83
N MET A 258 3.04 -11.02 16.69
CA MET A 258 1.88 -11.36 17.51
C MET A 258 0.60 -11.59 16.68
N GLY A 259 0.45 -10.84 15.58
CA GLY A 259 -0.71 -10.89 14.70
C GLY A 259 -0.44 -10.14 13.41
N LEU A 260 -1.46 -10.01 12.55
CA LEU A 260 -1.30 -9.56 11.16
C LEU A 260 -0.25 -10.43 10.43
N ASN A 261 -0.26 -11.73 10.72
CA ASN A 261 0.80 -12.66 10.37
C ASN A 261 0.93 -12.87 8.85
N VAL A 262 -0.16 -12.75 8.10
CA VAL A 262 -0.17 -12.84 6.64
C VAL A 262 0.41 -11.60 5.94
N SER A 263 0.59 -10.49 6.66
CA SER A 263 1.32 -9.32 6.15
C SER A 263 2.81 -9.51 6.39
N SER A 264 3.56 -9.77 5.33
CA SER A 264 5.01 -9.87 5.35
C SER A 264 5.61 -8.58 5.92
N THR A 265 6.40 -8.73 6.97
CA THR A 265 7.08 -7.62 7.64
C THR A 265 8.56 -7.92 7.59
N CYS A 266 9.25 -7.22 6.71
CA CYS A 266 10.54 -7.65 6.20
C CYS A 266 11.67 -6.79 6.75
N GLU A 267 12.82 -7.42 6.98
CA GLU A 267 14.11 -6.74 6.85
C GLU A 267 14.50 -6.77 5.37
N MET A 268 14.98 -5.62 4.87
CA MET A 268 15.31 -5.41 3.46
C MET A 268 16.75 -4.93 3.34
N ASN A 269 17.58 -5.67 2.61
CA ASN A 269 18.92 -5.21 2.25
C ASN A 269 18.93 -4.63 0.84
N LEU A 270 19.57 -3.48 0.70
CA LEU A 270 19.74 -2.75 -0.55
C LEU A 270 21.22 -2.67 -0.87
N GLY A 271 21.60 -3.06 -2.09
CA GLY A 271 22.94 -2.81 -2.62
C GLY A 271 24.05 -3.70 -2.05
N GLU A 272 23.73 -4.83 -1.42
CA GLU A 272 24.72 -5.74 -0.82
C GLU A 272 25.37 -6.66 -1.85
N ASN A 273 24.57 -7.42 -2.61
CA ASN A 273 25.07 -8.36 -3.62
C ASN A 273 25.26 -7.73 -5.00
N GLU A 274 24.34 -6.84 -5.37
CA GLU A 274 24.36 -6.08 -6.61
C GLU A 274 23.69 -4.72 -6.38
N PRO A 275 23.90 -3.72 -7.25
CA PRO A 275 23.36 -2.37 -7.01
C PRO A 275 21.83 -2.36 -6.89
N ALA A 276 21.31 -1.73 -5.82
CA ALA A 276 19.90 -1.35 -5.77
C ALA A 276 19.72 -0.04 -6.54
N VAL A 277 19.33 -0.17 -7.81
CA VAL A 277 19.12 0.96 -8.71
C VAL A 277 17.80 1.65 -8.38
N GLY A 278 17.86 2.94 -8.09
CA GLY A 278 16.71 3.79 -7.77
C GLY A 278 16.67 5.07 -8.59
N TYR A 279 15.47 5.64 -8.66
CA TYR A 279 15.19 6.91 -9.35
C TYR A 279 14.78 7.97 -8.32
N LEU A 280 15.38 9.16 -8.36
CA LEU A 280 15.05 10.24 -7.43
C LEU A 280 13.64 10.76 -7.75
N LEU A 281 12.71 10.70 -6.79
CA LEU A 281 11.33 11.10 -7.03
C LEU A 281 11.27 12.60 -7.41
N GLY A 282 10.73 12.88 -8.59
CA GLY A 282 10.60 14.22 -9.16
C GLY A 282 11.93 14.88 -9.52
N GLU A 283 13.05 14.16 -9.52
CA GLU A 283 14.41 14.70 -9.68
C GLU A 283 14.73 15.85 -8.70
N VAL A 284 14.14 15.81 -7.50
CA VAL A 284 14.32 16.82 -6.45
C VAL A 284 14.65 16.19 -5.10
N HIS A 285 15.54 16.85 -4.33
CA HIS A 285 15.88 16.44 -2.97
C HIS A 285 14.86 16.97 -1.96
N ASN A 286 13.76 16.24 -1.78
CA ASN A 286 12.69 16.62 -0.84
C ASN A 286 12.06 15.41 -0.12
N GLY A 287 12.90 14.43 0.23
CA GLY A 287 12.45 13.07 0.52
C GLY A 287 11.44 12.95 1.65
N ILE A 288 11.69 13.61 2.78
CA ILE A 288 10.78 13.51 3.93
C ILE A 288 9.40 14.10 3.62
N ALA A 289 9.34 15.25 2.94
CA ALA A 289 8.08 15.89 2.60
C ALA A 289 7.29 15.08 1.56
N GLN A 290 7.98 14.48 0.58
CA GLN A 290 7.37 13.56 -0.37
C GLN A 290 6.84 12.30 0.32
N MET A 291 7.62 11.69 1.21
CA MET A 291 7.23 10.51 1.98
C MET A 291 6.04 10.79 2.91
N PHE A 292 5.86 12.03 3.39
CA PHE A 292 4.69 12.40 4.19
C PHE A 292 3.36 12.20 3.46
N LYS A 293 3.31 12.25 2.13
CA LYS A 293 2.09 11.91 1.37
C LYS A 293 1.67 10.46 1.55
N ILE A 294 2.66 9.57 1.66
CA ILE A 294 2.43 8.17 1.98
C ILE A 294 2.09 7.98 3.46
N ILE A 295 2.79 8.68 4.36
CA ILE A 295 2.53 8.61 5.81
C ILE A 295 1.12 9.10 6.15
N GLU A 296 0.63 10.16 5.51
CA GLU A 296 -0.73 10.69 5.69
C GLU A 296 -1.78 9.61 5.37
N PHE A 297 -1.65 8.94 4.22
CA PHE A 297 -2.49 7.79 3.85
C PHE A 297 -2.38 6.65 4.86
N ALA A 298 -1.16 6.24 5.21
CA ALA A 298 -0.93 5.13 6.13
C ALA A 298 -1.51 5.40 7.53
N ARG A 299 -1.41 6.63 8.04
CA ARG A 299 -2.00 7.04 9.32
C ARG A 299 -3.52 6.94 9.31
N MET A 300 -4.15 7.40 8.22
CA MET A 300 -5.60 7.31 8.07
C MET A 300 -6.06 5.85 7.96
N MET A 301 -5.33 5.02 7.20
CA MET A 301 -5.60 3.58 7.09
C MET A 301 -5.49 2.87 8.43
N VAL A 302 -4.43 3.12 9.21
CA VAL A 302 -4.23 2.47 10.51
C VAL A 302 -5.31 2.88 11.53
N GLY A 303 -5.71 4.15 11.54
CA GLY A 303 -6.82 4.61 12.37
C GLY A 303 -8.14 3.93 12.01
N THR A 304 -8.46 3.92 10.71
CA THR A 304 -9.66 3.24 10.17
C THR A 304 -9.64 1.76 10.53
N LYS A 305 -8.53 1.05 10.30
CA LYS A 305 -8.34 -0.36 10.65
C LYS A 305 -8.66 -0.65 12.12
N ALA A 306 -8.19 0.19 13.04
CA ALA A 306 -8.44 0.01 14.46
C ALA A 306 -9.94 0.11 14.78
N ILE A 307 -10.62 1.11 14.21
CA ILE A 307 -12.07 1.32 14.38
C ILE A 307 -12.85 0.16 13.75
N SER A 308 -12.51 -0.26 12.53
CA SER A 308 -13.13 -1.39 11.85
C SER A 308 -13.04 -2.68 12.66
N THR A 309 -11.87 -2.95 13.25
CA THR A 309 -11.64 -4.14 14.07
C THR A 309 -12.49 -4.11 15.34
N LEU A 310 -12.59 -2.93 15.99
CA LEU A 310 -13.45 -2.73 17.16
C LEU A 310 -14.93 -2.93 16.81
N SER A 311 -15.40 -2.36 15.70
CA SER A 311 -16.78 -2.50 15.21
C SER A 311 -17.12 -3.97 14.97
N ALA A 312 -16.27 -4.70 14.24
CA ALA A 312 -16.45 -6.14 14.01
C ALA A 312 -16.48 -6.94 15.32
N GLY A 313 -15.59 -6.65 16.25
CA GLY A 313 -15.55 -7.28 17.57
C GLY A 313 -16.83 -7.01 18.38
N TYR A 314 -17.34 -5.77 18.35
CA TYR A 314 -18.59 -5.41 19.01
C TYR A 314 -19.78 -6.14 18.40
N GLN A 315 -19.91 -6.19 17.08
CA GLN A 315 -21.01 -6.91 16.41
C GLN A 315 -21.03 -8.39 16.77
N GLN A 316 -19.86 -9.03 16.85
CA GLN A 316 -19.74 -10.43 17.29
C GLN A 316 -20.11 -10.61 18.76
N ALA A 317 -19.65 -9.73 19.65
CA ALA A 317 -19.99 -9.77 21.07
C ALA A 317 -21.49 -9.55 21.33
N LEU A 318 -22.10 -8.63 20.59
CA LEU A 318 -23.54 -8.37 20.66
C LEU A 318 -24.36 -9.56 20.15
N ALA A 319 -23.94 -10.20 19.06
CA ALA A 319 -24.62 -11.38 18.53
C ALA A 319 -24.50 -12.61 19.45
N TYR A 320 -23.44 -12.65 20.26
CA TYR A 320 -23.23 -13.71 21.25
C TYR A 320 -24.10 -13.55 22.52
N ALA A 321 -24.29 -12.30 22.98
CA ALA A 321 -24.99 -11.96 24.23
C ALA A 321 -26.51 -12.22 24.15
#